data_AF-A0A094YYC0-F1
#
_entry.id   AF-A0A094YYC0-F1
#
_cell.length_a   1.000
_cell.length_b   1.000
_cell.length_c   1.000
_cell.angle_alpha   90.00
_cell.angle_beta   90.00
_cell.angle_gamma   90.00
#
_symmetry.space_group_name_H-M   'P 1'
#
loop_
_entity.id
_entity.type
_entity.pdbx_description
1 polymer ?
#
loop_
_entity_poly.entity_id
_entity_poly.type
_entity_poly.pdbx_seq_one_letter_code
_entity_poly.pdbx_strand_id
1 'polypeptide(L)'
;MRLRQPKLSRAILALHRHPGHDWTVAELATESGLSRSVFAKRFQEVIGVSPLRYAGELRMRIAWTWLAYDRMSIESVADQLGYKSPAAFSRAYKRIVGVPPGYSRRAVE
;
A
#
# COMPACT_ATOMS: atom_id res chain seq x y z
N MET A 1 14.84 14.42 -5.27
CA MET A 1 13.49 14.73 -5.78
C MET A 1 12.72 15.52 -4.72
N ARG A 2 12.77 16.86 -4.73
CA ARG A 2 11.93 17.70 -3.84
C ARG A 2 10.49 17.58 -4.36
N LEU A 3 9.67 16.75 -3.72
CA LEU A 3 8.24 16.75 -3.97
C LEU A 3 7.74 18.18 -3.70
N ARG A 4 7.14 18.84 -4.71
CA ARG A 4 6.58 20.20 -4.62
C ARG A 4 5.44 20.34 -3.59
N GLN A 5 5.23 19.33 -2.75
CA GLN A 5 4.22 19.23 -1.72
C GLN A 5 4.81 18.58 -0.45
N PRO A 6 5.63 19.31 0.35
CA PRO A 6 6.32 18.77 1.53
C PRO A 6 5.38 18.13 2.57
N LYS A 7 4.12 18.58 2.60
CA LYS A 7 3.08 18.02 3.48
C LYS A 7 2.63 16.63 3.02
N LEU A 8 2.34 16.45 1.74
CA LEU A 8 1.94 15.13 1.20
C LEU A 8 3.09 14.12 1.24
N SER A 9 4.33 14.58 1.07
CA SER A 9 5.49 13.68 1.11
C SER A 9 5.67 12.96 2.45
N ARG A 10 5.24 13.57 3.57
CA ARG A 10 5.31 12.92 4.89
C ARG A 10 4.35 11.73 4.98
N ALA A 11 3.09 11.93 4.59
CA ALA A 11 2.10 10.85 4.56
C ALA A 11 2.49 9.73 3.60
N ILE A 12 3.01 10.07 2.41
CA ILE A 12 3.50 9.05 1.46
C ILE A 12 4.69 8.30 2.06
N LEU A 13 5.65 8.99 2.67
CA LEU A 13 6.79 8.35 3.32
C LEU A 13 6.34 7.40 4.45
N ALA A 14 5.34 7.80 5.25
CA ALA A 14 4.77 6.96 6.30
C ALA A 14 4.16 5.67 5.73
N LEU A 15 3.40 5.76 4.62
CA LEU A 15 2.86 4.59 3.91
C LEU A 15 3.96 3.63 3.43
N HIS A 16 5.06 4.16 2.91
CA HIS A 16 6.19 3.34 2.45
C HIS A 16 7.00 2.72 3.60
N ARG A 17 7.11 3.42 4.74
CA ARG A 17 7.81 2.91 5.93
C ARG A 17 7.03 1.83 6.67
N HIS A 18 5.71 1.97 6.74
CA HIS A 18 4.84 1.06 7.45
C HIS A 18 3.70 0.58 6.54
N PRO A 19 4.01 -0.20 5.49
CA PRO A 19 3.01 -0.63 4.52
C PRO A 19 1.95 -1.55 5.15
N GLY A 20 2.30 -2.31 6.19
CA GLY A 20 1.38 -3.21 6.90
C GLY A 20 0.47 -2.52 7.92
N HIS A 21 0.70 -1.25 8.28
CA HIS A 21 -0.15 -0.53 9.23
C HIS A 21 -1.54 -0.27 8.64
N ASP A 22 -2.59 -0.43 9.45
CA ASP A 22 -3.99 -0.21 9.04
C ASP A 22 -4.33 1.29 9.00
N TRP A 23 -3.67 2.00 8.08
CA TRP A 23 -3.77 3.44 7.94
C TRP A 23 -5.21 3.90 7.74
N THR A 24 -5.60 4.93 8.48
CA THR A 24 -6.79 5.73 8.26
C THR A 24 -6.45 7.03 7.54
N VAL A 25 -7.45 7.64 6.90
CA VAL A 25 -7.28 8.99 6.31
C VAL A 25 -6.93 10.03 7.39
N ALA A 26 -7.41 9.84 8.62
CA ALA A 26 -7.12 10.74 9.74
C ALA A 26 -5.65 10.68 10.16
N GLU A 27 -5.08 9.48 10.35
CA GLU A 27 -3.66 9.33 10.69
C GLU A 27 -2.74 9.89 9.59
N LEU A 28 -3.05 9.60 8.33
CA LEU A 28 -2.26 10.14 7.21
C LEU A 28 -2.37 11.67 7.11
N ALA A 29 -3.52 12.24 7.45
CA ALA A 29 -3.68 13.69 7.53
C ALA A 29 -2.81 14.27 8.64
N THR A 30 -2.75 13.62 9.81
CA THR A 30 -1.85 13.97 10.92
C THR A 30 -0.39 13.96 10.47
N GLU A 31 0.07 12.89 9.79
CA GLU A 31 1.44 12.82 9.22
C GLU A 31 1.74 14.00 8.28
N SER A 32 0.74 14.43 7.51
CA SER A 32 0.89 15.55 6.58
C SER A 32 0.80 16.94 7.23
N GLY A 33 0.33 17.04 8.47
CA GLY A 33 0.01 18.32 9.13
C GLY A 33 -1.13 19.08 8.45
N LEU A 34 -2.14 18.35 7.93
CA LEU A 34 -3.35 18.90 7.33
C LEU A 34 -4.58 18.34 8.04
N SER A 35 -5.71 19.04 7.94
CA SER A 35 -6.99 18.45 8.36
C SER A 35 -7.39 17.29 7.44
N ARG A 36 -8.23 16.37 7.93
CA ARG A 36 -8.67 15.17 7.19
C ARG A 36 -9.25 15.49 5.81
N SER A 37 -10.12 16.49 5.72
CA SER A 37 -10.77 16.88 4.45
C SER A 37 -9.80 17.52 3.47
N VAL A 38 -8.94 18.42 3.94
CA VAL A 38 -7.93 19.09 3.10
C VAL A 38 -6.90 18.08 2.60
N PHE A 39 -6.47 17.16 3.46
CA PHE A 39 -5.56 16.08 3.07
C PHE A 39 -6.17 15.20 1.99
N ALA A 40 -7.36 14.65 2.20
CA ALA A 40 -8.00 13.75 1.25
C ALA A 40 -8.21 14.41 -0.13
N LYS A 41 -8.69 15.65 -0.14
CA LYS A 41 -8.87 16.44 -1.37
C LYS A 41 -7.54 16.65 -2.10
N ARG A 42 -6.53 17.20 -1.42
CA ARG A 42 -5.23 17.49 -2.02
C ARG A 42 -4.50 16.23 -2.49
N PHE A 43 -4.58 15.14 -1.72
CA PHE A 43 -3.97 13.88 -2.09
C PHE A 43 -4.58 13.36 -3.40
N GLN A 44 -5.91 13.35 -3.50
CA GLN A 44 -6.61 12.95 -4.73
C GLN A 44 -6.27 13.86 -5.91
N GLU A 45 -6.20 15.17 -5.72
CA GLU A 45 -5.83 16.14 -6.77
C GLU A 45 -4.40 15.95 -7.28
N VAL A 46 -3.46 15.60 -6.40
CA VAL A 46 -2.03 15.49 -6.75
C VAL A 46 -1.65 14.07 -7.21
N ILE A 47 -2.22 13.04 -6.61
CA ILE A 47 -1.86 11.62 -6.84
C ILE A 47 -2.85 10.94 -7.80
N GLY A 48 -4.06 11.46 -7.95
CA GLY A 48 -5.08 10.91 -8.84
C GLY A 48 -5.91 9.77 -8.23
N VAL A 49 -5.61 9.34 -7.01
CA VAL A 49 -6.37 8.31 -6.27
C VAL A 49 -6.49 8.67 -4.79
N SER A 50 -7.44 8.06 -4.09
CA SER A 50 -7.64 8.32 -2.66
C SER A 50 -6.48 7.75 -1.83
N PRO A 51 -6.19 8.30 -0.63
CA PRO A 51 -5.08 7.85 0.21
C PRO A 51 -5.11 6.35 0.52
N LEU A 52 -6.30 5.81 0.88
CA LEU A 52 -6.43 4.39 1.22
C LEU A 52 -6.36 3.48 0.01
N ARG A 53 -6.81 3.96 -1.16
CA ARG A 53 -6.62 3.24 -2.42
C ARG A 53 -5.13 3.14 -2.75
N TYR A 54 -4.39 4.24 -2.64
CA TYR A 54 -2.94 4.25 -2.82
C TYR A 54 -2.24 3.30 -1.85
N ALA A 55 -2.61 3.30 -0.57
CA ALA A 55 -2.07 2.38 0.43
C ALA A 55 -2.28 0.90 0.03
N GLY A 56 -3.48 0.54 -0.42
CA GLY A 56 -3.78 -0.80 -0.92
C GLY A 56 -2.94 -1.18 -2.14
N GLU A 57 -2.84 -0.30 -3.14
CA GLU A 57 -2.02 -0.52 -4.34
C GLU A 57 -0.52 -0.64 -4.01
N LEU A 58 -0.03 0.16 -3.05
CA LEU A 58 1.33 0.08 -2.55
C LEU A 58 1.61 -1.29 -1.91
N ARG A 59 0.74 -1.76 -1.00
CA ARG A 59 0.88 -3.09 -0.39
C ARG A 59 0.99 -4.18 -1.44
N MET A 60 0.17 -4.13 -2.49
CA MET A 60 0.20 -5.17 -3.54
C MET A 60 1.45 -5.11 -4.42
N ARG A 61 2.00 -3.92 -4.67
CA ARG A 61 3.28 -3.78 -5.36
C ARG A 61 4.42 -4.40 -4.56
N ILE A 62 4.47 -4.12 -3.26
CA ILE A 62 5.44 -4.71 -2.33
C ILE A 62 5.27 -6.23 -2.30
N ALA A 63 4.03 -6.71 -2.16
CA ALA A 63 3.73 -8.13 -2.18
C ALA A 63 4.21 -8.82 -3.47
N TRP A 64 4.01 -8.20 -4.64
CA TRP A 64 4.49 -8.74 -5.89
C TRP A 64 6.02 -8.92 -5.87
N THR A 65 6.77 -7.91 -5.42
CA THR A 65 8.22 -8.00 -5.28
C THR A 65 8.63 -9.13 -4.35
N TRP A 66 8.05 -9.20 -3.15
CA TRP A 66 8.37 -10.20 -2.13
C TRP A 66 8.04 -11.63 -2.57
N LEU A 67 6.95 -11.81 -3.31
CA LEU A 67 6.55 -13.12 -3.83
C LEU A 67 7.44 -13.56 -5.01
N ALA A 68 7.70 -12.66 -5.94
CA ALA A 68 8.37 -12.96 -7.20
C ALA A 68 9.90 -13.09 -7.04
N TYR A 69 10.52 -12.16 -6.31
CA TYR A 69 11.98 -12.09 -6.20
C TYR A 69 12.48 -12.63 -4.87
N ASP A 70 11.87 -12.23 -3.75
CA ASP A 70 12.34 -12.63 -2.42
C ASP A 70 11.84 -14.03 -2.02
N ARG A 71 10.97 -14.63 -2.85
CA ARG A 71 10.37 -15.96 -2.67
C ARG A 71 9.72 -16.16 -1.29
N MET A 72 9.24 -15.08 -0.67
CA MET A 72 8.55 -15.13 0.62
C MET A 72 7.23 -15.90 0.52
N SER A 73 6.88 -16.67 1.57
CA SER A 73 5.63 -17.41 1.60
C SER A 73 4.42 -16.48 1.55
N ILE A 74 3.30 -16.94 0.98
CA ILE A 74 2.06 -16.14 0.93
C ILE A 74 1.57 -15.77 2.33
N GLU A 75 1.77 -16.67 3.30
CA GLU A 75 1.42 -16.45 4.70
C GLU A 75 2.27 -15.34 5.33
N SER A 76 3.59 -15.40 5.17
CA SER A 76 4.50 -14.36 5.66
C SER A 76 4.24 -12.99 5.04
N VAL A 77 3.97 -12.95 3.73
CA VAL A 77 3.63 -11.69 3.03
C VAL A 77 2.29 -11.12 3.54
N ALA A 78 1.29 -11.97 3.78
CA ALA A 78 0.00 -11.55 4.30
C ALA A 78 0.14 -10.92 5.70
N ASP A 79 0.86 -11.60 6.60
CA ASP A 79 1.10 -11.15 7.97
C ASP A 79 1.86 -9.81 7.99
N GLN A 80 2.97 -9.72 7.26
CA GLN A 80 3.82 -8.54 7.22
C GLN A 80 3.15 -7.32 6.55
N LEU A 81 2.15 -7.54 5.69
CA LEU A 81 1.31 -6.47 5.09
C LEU A 81 0.01 -6.21 5.86
N GLY A 82 -0.14 -6.77 7.07
CA GLY A 82 -1.23 -6.48 7.99
C GLY A 82 -2.57 -7.10 7.59
N TYR A 83 -2.57 -8.20 6.82
CA TYR A 83 -3.79 -8.93 6.47
C TYR A 83 -4.10 -9.97 7.54
N LYS A 84 -5.34 -9.94 8.05
CA LYS A 84 -5.83 -10.88 9.08
C LYS A 84 -5.81 -12.36 8.67
N SER A 85 -5.69 -12.66 7.38
CA SER A 85 -5.51 -14.03 6.90
C SER A 85 -4.90 -14.09 5.49
N PRO A 86 -4.21 -15.18 5.13
CA PRO A 86 -3.71 -15.41 3.77
C PRO A 86 -4.83 -15.38 2.71
N ALA A 87 -6.03 -15.82 3.09
CA ALA A 87 -7.20 -15.78 2.20
C ALA A 87 -7.69 -14.34 1.95
N ALA A 88 -7.69 -13.48 2.97
CA ALA A 88 -8.05 -12.07 2.81
C ALA A 88 -7.02 -11.34 1.92
N PHE A 89 -5.74 -11.59 2.15
CA PHE A 89 -4.66 -11.11 1.29
C PHE A 89 -4.84 -11.58 -0.16
N SER A 90 -5.03 -12.89 -0.39
CA SER A 90 -5.13 -13.45 -1.74
C SER A 90 -6.29 -12.86 -2.54
N ARG A 91 -7.44 -12.59 -1.90
CA ARG A 91 -8.58 -11.92 -2.54
C ARG A 91 -8.26 -10.48 -2.91
N ALA A 92 -7.62 -9.73 -2.03
CA ALA A 92 -7.21 -8.35 -2.30
C ALA A 92 -6.16 -8.29 -3.42
N TYR A 93 -5.17 -9.18 -3.37
CA TYR A 93 -4.12 -9.31 -4.37
C TYR A 93 -4.69 -9.60 -5.75
N LYS A 94 -5.54 -10.64 -5.88
CA LYS A 94 -6.16 -10.96 -7.17
C LYS A 94 -6.98 -9.80 -7.73
N ARG A 95 -7.70 -9.05 -6.87
CA ARG A 95 -8.50 -7.91 -7.29
C ARG A 95 -7.66 -6.76 -7.85
N ILE A 96 -6.51 -6.50 -7.26
CA ILE A 96 -5.67 -5.33 -7.60
C ILE A 96 -4.63 -5.67 -8.66
N VAL A 97 -3.98 -6.83 -8.55
CA VAL A 97 -2.91 -7.29 -9.45
C VAL A 97 -3.46 -8.03 -10.66
N GLY A 98 -4.69 -8.55 -10.59
CA GLY A 98 -5.37 -9.28 -11.67
C GLY A 98 -5.11 -10.79 -11.67
N VAL A 99 -4.07 -11.26 -10.98
CA VAL A 99 -3.71 -12.69 -10.87
C VAL A 99 -3.58 -13.12 -9.41
N PRO A 100 -3.77 -14.42 -9.09
CA PRO A 100 -3.53 -14.93 -7.74
C PRO A 100 -2.05 -14.78 -7.31
N PRO A 101 -1.75 -14.64 -6.00
CA PRO A 101 -0.38 -14.45 -5.53
C PRO A 101 0.57 -15.61 -5.85
N GLY A 102 0.03 -16.84 -5.96
CA GLY A 102 0.81 -18.01 -6.36
C GLY A 102 1.33 -17.95 -7.80
N TYR A 103 0.67 -17.19 -8.70
CA TYR A 103 1.15 -16.95 -10.05
C TYR A 103 2.45 -16.12 -10.02
N SER A 104 2.43 -14.99 -9.32
CA SER A 104 3.60 -14.11 -9.18
C SER A 104 4.80 -14.81 -8.53
N ARG A 105 4.54 -15.71 -7.57
CA ARG A 105 5.60 -16.53 -6.96
C ARG A 105 6.32 -17.45 -7.96
N ARG A 106 5.64 -17.90 -9.02
CA ARG A 106 6.19 -18.78 -10.07
C ARG A 106 6.69 -18.03 -11.31
N ALA A 107 6.29 -16.77 -11.48
CA ALA A 107 6.52 -16.01 -12.72
C ALA A 107 7.99 -15.65 -12.99
N VAL A 108 8.89 -15.79 -12.02
CA VAL A 108 10.34 -15.51 -12.15
C VAL A 108 11.16 -16.79 -11.94
N GLU A 109 10.67 -17.93 -12.42
CA GLU A 109 11.51 -19.14 -12.56
C GLU A 109 12.47 -19.03 -13.75
#